data_AF-A0A9D6ES01-F1
#
_entry.id   AF-A0A9D6ES01-F1
#
_cell.length_a   1.000
_cell.length_b   1.000
_cell.length_c   1.000
_cell.angle_alpha   90.00
_cell.angle_beta   90.00
_cell.angle_gamma   90.00
#
_symmetry.space_group_name_H-M   'P 1'
#
loop_
_entity.id
_entity.type
_entity.pdbx_description
1 polymer ?
#
loop_
_entity_poly.entity_id
_entity_poly.type
_entity_poly.pdbx_seq_one_letter_code
_entity_poly.pdbx_strand_id
1 'polypeptide(L)'
;MDKRRVVVTGLGALTPVGNSAEEYWAAITQGRSGIAPITKFDPKDLPTRIAGEVRDFDPLKWVDKKEARRLDPYLKYAIACAAMAVEDAALNVEKIERTRFGVLVGSGIGGITTLLESHKDLLEKGPDRVSPFFIPMLIVNMASGLISMRYGAKGPNSAVVTACATGNHAIGDAFKIIQRGDADVMIAGGAEAIITELTFAGFCQMKAMSTRNDEPTRASRPFDAGRDGFVCSEGGGLVILESLEHALTRDARIYAEVVGYGMTSDA
;
A
#
# COMPACT_ATOMS: atom_id res chain seq x y z
N MET A 1 10.29 29.51 12.49
CA MET A 1 10.67 28.14 12.86
C MET A 1 11.44 27.55 11.70
N ASP A 2 12.65 27.08 11.95
CA ASP A 2 13.43 26.37 10.92
C ASP A 2 12.73 25.06 10.56
N LYS A 3 12.55 24.83 9.26
CA LYS A 3 11.93 23.60 8.74
C LYS A 3 12.91 22.46 8.92
N ARG A 4 12.50 21.38 9.59
CA ARG A 4 13.33 20.18 9.76
C ARG A 4 13.53 19.48 8.42
N ARG A 5 14.74 18.97 8.21
CA ARG A 5 15.08 18.12 7.07
C ARG A 5 14.57 16.71 7.32
N VAL A 6 14.09 16.04 6.28
CA VAL A 6 13.43 14.75 6.38
C VAL A 6 14.08 13.77 5.41
N VAL A 7 14.47 12.61 5.90
CA VAL A 7 15.20 11.59 5.15
C VAL A 7 14.42 10.28 5.12
N VAL A 8 14.67 9.48 4.09
CA VAL A 8 14.17 8.11 3.99
C VAL A 8 15.23 7.16 4.56
N THR A 9 14.86 6.40 5.58
CA THR A 9 15.78 5.48 6.28
C THR A 9 15.45 4.01 6.07
N GLY A 10 14.24 3.68 5.61
CA GLY A 10 13.83 2.29 5.37
C GLY A 10 12.79 2.16 4.26
N LEU A 11 12.81 1.02 3.58
CA LEU A 11 11.98 0.70 2.43
C LEU A 11 11.27 -0.65 2.62
N GLY A 12 9.99 -0.71 2.31
CA GLY A 12 9.23 -1.95 2.24
C GLY A 12 8.33 -1.96 1.02
N ALA A 13 8.40 -3.03 0.24
CA ALA A 13 7.62 -3.16 -1.00
C ALA A 13 7.11 -4.58 -1.19
N LEU A 14 5.85 -4.69 -1.60
CA LEU A 14 5.19 -5.92 -2.00
C LEU A 14 4.54 -5.65 -3.35
N THR A 15 4.98 -6.33 -4.41
CA THR A 15 4.63 -5.95 -5.79
C THR A 15 4.43 -7.18 -6.68
N PRO A 16 3.84 -7.04 -7.87
CA PRO A 16 3.69 -8.15 -8.81
C PRO A 16 5.00 -8.73 -9.35
N VAL A 17 6.14 -8.08 -9.09
CA VAL A 17 7.46 -8.49 -9.59
C VAL A 17 8.46 -8.85 -8.47
N GLY A 18 8.05 -8.72 -7.21
CA GLY A 18 8.91 -8.99 -6.05
C GLY A 18 8.21 -8.70 -4.73
N ASN A 19 8.53 -9.51 -3.73
CA ASN A 19 7.94 -9.47 -2.38
C ASN A 19 8.85 -8.79 -1.35
N SER A 20 9.84 -8.03 -1.82
CA SER A 20 10.69 -7.14 -1.05
C SER A 20 11.13 -5.95 -1.90
N ALA A 21 11.66 -4.89 -1.28
CA ALA A 21 12.21 -3.74 -2.00
C ALA A 21 13.40 -4.14 -2.90
N GLU A 22 14.22 -5.10 -2.47
CA GLU A 22 15.35 -5.61 -3.24
C GLU A 22 14.89 -6.42 -4.46
N GLU A 23 13.96 -7.37 -4.28
CA GLU A 23 13.40 -8.16 -5.37
C GLU A 23 12.70 -7.27 -6.41
N TYR A 24 11.91 -6.30 -5.93
CA TYR A 24 11.27 -5.29 -6.76
C TYR A 24 12.30 -4.51 -7.57
N TRP A 25 13.33 -3.96 -6.93
CA TRP A 25 14.37 -3.18 -7.59
C TRP A 25 15.15 -4.00 -8.63
N ALA A 26 15.51 -5.23 -8.29
CA ALA A 26 16.18 -6.16 -9.21
C ALA A 26 15.30 -6.49 -10.42
N ALA A 27 13.99 -6.64 -10.24
CA ALA A 27 13.05 -6.91 -11.32
C ALA A 27 12.94 -5.74 -12.30
N ILE A 28 12.74 -4.53 -11.79
CA ILE A 28 12.51 -3.36 -12.65
C ILE A 28 13.77 -2.95 -13.42
N THR A 29 14.95 -3.09 -12.81
CA THR A 29 16.24 -2.82 -13.49
C THR A 29 16.55 -3.82 -14.60
N GLN A 30 15.91 -4.99 -14.58
CA GLN A 30 15.96 -6.00 -15.64
C GLN A 30 14.80 -5.89 -16.64
N GLY A 31 13.87 -4.95 -16.46
CA GLY A 31 12.68 -4.82 -17.30
C GLY A 31 11.70 -6.00 -17.20
N ARG A 32 11.68 -6.73 -16.08
CA ARG A 32 10.76 -7.85 -15.87
C ARG A 32 9.33 -7.34 -15.66
N SER A 33 8.39 -7.85 -16.45
CA SER A 33 6.97 -7.52 -16.31
C SER A 33 6.29 -8.42 -15.28
N GLY A 34 5.46 -7.83 -14.42
CA GLY A 34 4.62 -8.54 -13.45
C GLY A 34 3.22 -8.86 -13.97
N ILE A 35 2.90 -8.49 -15.21
CA ILE A 35 1.56 -8.62 -15.77
C ILE A 35 1.36 -10.01 -16.38
N ALA A 36 0.27 -10.67 -16.00
CA ALA A 36 -0.14 -11.98 -16.51
C ALA A 36 -1.68 -12.10 -16.53
N PRO A 37 -2.24 -13.20 -17.06
CA PRO A 37 -3.66 -13.50 -16.91
C PRO A 37 -4.08 -13.53 -15.43
N ILE A 38 -5.28 -13.05 -15.15
CA ILE A 38 -5.87 -13.04 -13.80
C ILE A 38 -6.05 -14.49 -13.32
N THR A 39 -5.71 -14.73 -12.05
CA THR A 39 -5.90 -16.04 -11.40
C THR A 39 -6.82 -15.97 -10.18
N LYS A 40 -7.07 -14.76 -9.64
CA LYS A 40 -7.88 -14.57 -8.42
C LYS A 40 -9.39 -14.80 -8.59
N PHE A 41 -9.91 -14.69 -9.82
CA PHE A 41 -11.32 -14.94 -10.15
C PHE A 41 -11.44 -15.32 -11.64
N ASP A 42 -12.61 -15.78 -12.10
CA ASP A 42 -12.89 -16.09 -13.52
C ASP A 42 -13.20 -14.80 -14.30
N PRO A 43 -12.32 -14.31 -15.20
CA PRO A 43 -12.52 -13.03 -15.86
C PRO A 43 -13.17 -13.19 -17.25
N LYS A 44 -13.73 -14.36 -17.62
CA LYS A 44 -14.17 -14.66 -18.99
C LYS A 44 -15.13 -13.62 -19.60
N ASP A 45 -15.98 -13.03 -18.76
CA ASP A 45 -17.02 -12.08 -19.18
C ASP A 45 -16.50 -10.62 -19.16
N LEU A 46 -15.22 -10.42 -18.87
CA LEU A 46 -14.60 -9.09 -18.81
C LEU A 46 -13.75 -8.78 -20.06
N PRO A 47 -13.79 -7.52 -20.54
CA PRO A 47 -12.90 -7.06 -21.60
C PRO A 47 -11.41 -7.17 -21.24
N THR A 48 -11.06 -6.91 -19.98
CA THR A 48 -9.70 -7.03 -19.45
C THR A 48 -9.59 -8.29 -18.60
N ARG A 49 -8.63 -9.16 -18.93
CA ARG A 49 -8.40 -10.46 -18.30
C ARG A 49 -6.95 -10.64 -17.82
N ILE A 50 -6.23 -9.52 -17.69
CA ILE A 50 -4.83 -9.46 -17.28
C ILE A 50 -4.68 -8.50 -16.09
N ALA A 51 -3.73 -8.81 -15.20
CA ALA A 51 -3.44 -8.00 -14.03
C ALA A 51 -2.00 -8.19 -13.55
N GLY A 52 -1.53 -7.27 -12.71
CA GLY A 52 -0.36 -7.46 -11.87
C GLY A 52 -0.77 -7.97 -10.50
N GLU A 53 -0.90 -9.28 -10.34
CA GLU A 53 -1.17 -9.93 -9.05
C GLU A 53 0.12 -10.09 -8.24
N VAL A 54 0.05 -9.88 -6.92
CA VAL A 54 1.13 -10.27 -6.01
C VAL A 54 1.18 -11.80 -5.95
N ARG A 55 2.35 -12.39 -6.16
CA ARG A 55 2.55 -13.85 -6.26
C ARG A 55 3.39 -14.38 -5.12
N ASP A 56 3.15 -15.63 -4.74
CA ASP A 56 3.95 -16.36 -3.73
C ASP A 56 4.11 -15.62 -2.39
N PHE A 57 3.16 -14.74 -2.06
CA PHE A 57 3.15 -14.01 -0.81
C PHE A 57 2.51 -14.85 0.29
N ASP A 58 3.31 -15.16 1.31
CA ASP A 58 2.83 -15.81 2.53
C ASP A 58 2.57 -14.76 3.63
N PRO A 59 1.31 -14.46 3.97
CA PRO A 59 1.00 -13.51 5.04
C PRO A 59 1.42 -14.03 6.42
N LEU A 60 1.60 -15.34 6.61
CA LEU A 60 1.96 -15.93 7.91
C LEU A 60 3.39 -15.59 8.34
N LYS A 61 4.21 -15.03 7.45
CA LYS A 61 5.50 -14.43 7.81
C LYS A 61 5.35 -13.16 8.65
N TRP A 62 4.21 -12.50 8.58
CA TRP A 62 4.00 -11.15 9.14
C TRP A 62 2.87 -11.09 10.18
N VAL A 63 1.87 -11.97 10.06
CA VAL A 63 0.71 -12.02 10.93
C VAL A 63 0.43 -13.45 11.37
N ASP A 64 -0.18 -13.64 12.54
CA ASP A 64 -0.56 -14.98 12.97
C ASP A 64 -1.77 -15.51 12.17
N LYS A 65 -2.04 -16.82 12.24
CA LYS A 65 -3.13 -17.46 11.49
C LYS A 65 -4.52 -16.92 11.83
N LYS A 66 -4.75 -16.48 13.07
CA LYS A 66 -6.03 -15.93 13.53
C LYS A 66 -6.20 -14.50 13.00
N GLU A 67 -5.14 -13.71 13.04
CA GLU A 67 -5.08 -12.36 12.48
C GLU A 67 -5.24 -12.40 10.96
N ALA A 68 -4.54 -13.29 10.24
CA ALA A 68 -4.64 -13.42 8.79
C ALA A 68 -6.07 -13.67 8.27
N ARG A 69 -6.93 -14.31 9.09
CA ARG A 69 -8.35 -14.53 8.75
C ARG A 69 -9.26 -13.33 9.03
N ARG A 70 -8.76 -12.35 9.78
CA ARG A 70 -9.48 -11.14 10.22
C ARG A 70 -8.90 -9.88 9.59
N LEU A 71 -8.23 -10.03 8.46
CA LEU A 71 -7.63 -8.96 7.69
C LEU A 71 -8.01 -9.11 6.23
N ASP A 72 -8.42 -8.01 5.63
CA ASP A 72 -8.51 -7.89 4.19
C ASP A 72 -7.10 -8.05 3.57
N PRO A 73 -6.96 -8.58 2.34
CA PRO A 73 -5.69 -8.61 1.64
C PRO A 73 -4.88 -7.29 1.67
N TYR A 74 -5.52 -6.12 1.51
CA TYR A 74 -4.75 -4.85 1.50
C TYR A 74 -4.09 -4.56 2.86
N LEU A 75 -4.71 -4.96 3.97
CA LEU A 75 -4.15 -4.82 5.31
C LEU A 75 -2.93 -5.73 5.50
N LYS A 76 -2.97 -6.96 4.94
CA LYS A 76 -1.82 -7.88 4.98
C LYS A 76 -0.64 -7.30 4.21
N TYR A 77 -0.91 -6.68 3.06
CA TYR A 77 0.12 -6.02 2.24
C TYR A 77 0.72 -4.82 2.99
N ALA A 78 -0.12 -3.98 3.62
CA ALA A 78 0.34 -2.86 4.43
C ALA A 78 1.23 -3.31 5.60
N ILE A 79 0.81 -4.33 6.35
CA ILE A 79 1.57 -4.85 7.49
C ILE A 79 2.91 -5.44 7.03
N ALA A 80 2.92 -6.22 5.96
CA ALA A 80 4.16 -6.77 5.41
C ALA A 80 5.13 -5.66 4.97
N CYS A 81 4.64 -4.66 4.23
CA CYS A 81 5.46 -3.53 3.81
C CYS A 81 5.98 -2.71 5.00
N ALA A 82 5.17 -2.49 6.03
CA ALA A 82 5.60 -1.79 7.24
C ALA A 82 6.71 -2.56 7.95
N ALA A 83 6.57 -3.88 8.06
CA ALA A 83 7.58 -4.74 8.67
C ALA A 83 8.90 -4.72 7.91
N MET A 84 8.85 -4.86 6.58
CA MET A 84 10.05 -4.74 5.75
C MET A 84 10.70 -3.36 5.90
N ALA A 85 9.93 -2.27 5.90
CA ALA A 85 10.46 -0.92 6.03
C ALA A 85 11.11 -0.67 7.41
N VAL A 86 10.48 -1.15 8.50
CA VAL A 86 11.02 -1.04 9.86
C VAL A 86 12.29 -1.86 10.02
N GLU A 87 12.33 -3.07 9.45
CA GLU A 87 13.50 -3.95 9.45
C GLU A 87 14.66 -3.32 8.65
N ASP A 88 14.41 -2.85 7.43
CA ASP A 88 15.40 -2.18 6.58
C ASP A 88 15.97 -0.90 7.23
N ALA A 89 15.13 -0.14 7.96
CA ALA A 89 15.58 1.01 8.73
C ALA A 89 16.45 0.67 9.95
N ALA A 90 16.56 -0.61 10.32
CA ALA A 90 17.14 -1.08 11.57
C ALA A 90 16.58 -0.33 12.79
N LEU A 91 15.27 -0.07 12.77
CA LEU A 91 14.61 0.83 13.69
C LEU A 91 14.32 0.12 15.02
N ASN A 92 14.99 0.54 16.10
CA ASN A 92 14.68 0.05 17.44
C ASN A 92 13.51 0.85 18.04
N VAL A 93 12.30 0.36 17.81
CA VAL A 93 11.04 1.02 18.22
C VAL A 93 10.92 1.27 19.72
N GLU A 94 11.60 0.49 20.56
CA GLU A 94 11.59 0.69 22.02
C GLU A 94 12.45 1.88 22.48
N LYS A 95 13.36 2.34 21.63
CA LYS A 95 14.20 3.53 21.89
C LYS A 95 13.62 4.81 21.32
N ILE A 96 12.53 4.74 20.55
CA ILE A 96 11.87 5.91 19.99
C ILE A 96 10.87 6.45 21.00
N GLU A 97 10.81 7.77 21.13
CA GLU A 97 9.71 8.40 21.84
C GLU A 97 8.38 8.10 21.14
N ARG A 98 7.53 7.28 21.77
CA ARG A 98 6.31 6.75 21.13
C ARG A 98 5.36 7.85 20.63
N THR A 99 5.28 8.99 21.31
CA THR A 99 4.49 10.18 20.94
C THR A 99 5.05 10.94 19.74
N ARG A 100 6.29 10.66 19.34
CA ARG A 100 6.99 11.23 18.18
C ARG A 100 7.09 10.25 17.02
N PHE A 101 6.53 9.06 17.17
CA PHE A 101 6.49 8.02 16.17
C PHE A 101 5.06 7.85 15.65
N GLY A 102 4.83 8.21 14.39
CA GLY A 102 3.51 8.16 13.77
C GLY A 102 3.40 7.23 12.58
N VAL A 103 2.18 7.10 12.06
CA VAL A 103 1.83 6.24 10.94
C VAL A 103 0.83 6.96 10.03
N LEU A 104 1.12 6.98 8.74
CA LEU A 104 0.23 7.55 7.73
C LEU A 104 0.24 6.67 6.48
N VAL A 105 -0.65 5.69 6.47
CA VAL A 105 -0.79 4.72 5.37
C VAL A 105 -2.17 4.84 4.77
N GLY A 106 -2.22 5.03 3.46
CA GLY A 106 -3.47 5.12 2.71
C GLY A 106 -3.77 3.87 1.87
N SER A 107 -5.00 3.80 1.40
CA SER A 107 -5.48 2.89 0.36
C SER A 107 -6.53 3.63 -0.45
N GLY A 108 -6.59 3.40 -1.76
CA GLY A 108 -7.53 4.08 -2.64
C GLY A 108 -8.97 3.58 -2.44
N ILE A 109 -9.16 2.27 -2.33
CA ILE A 109 -10.48 1.64 -2.17
C ILE A 109 -10.66 0.97 -0.80
N GLY A 110 -9.58 0.47 -0.19
CA GLY A 110 -9.62 -0.21 1.10
C GLY A 110 -10.06 -1.67 0.99
N GLY A 111 -10.80 -2.15 1.98
CA GLY A 111 -11.14 -3.58 2.13
C GLY A 111 -12.28 -4.04 1.22
N ILE A 112 -12.12 -3.87 -0.09
CA ILE A 112 -13.16 -4.22 -1.08
C ILE A 112 -13.46 -5.72 -1.11
N THR A 113 -12.47 -6.57 -0.87
CA THR A 113 -12.69 -8.03 -0.80
C THR A 113 -13.63 -8.36 0.35
N THR A 114 -13.34 -7.82 1.54
CA THR A 114 -14.18 -7.96 2.73
C THR A 114 -15.58 -7.40 2.52
N LEU A 115 -15.72 -6.26 1.81
CA LEU A 115 -17.02 -5.68 1.47
C LEU A 115 -17.87 -6.65 0.66
N LEU A 116 -17.30 -7.22 -0.40
CA LEU A 116 -18.01 -8.13 -1.31
C LEU A 116 -18.44 -9.41 -0.61
N GLU A 117 -17.53 -10.01 0.17
CA GLU A 117 -17.81 -11.23 0.95
C GLU A 117 -18.89 -10.98 2.01
N SER A 118 -18.78 -9.88 2.75
CA SER A 118 -19.73 -9.53 3.80
C SER A 118 -21.11 -9.17 3.24
N HIS A 119 -21.14 -8.49 2.09
CA HIS A 119 -22.40 -8.18 1.41
C HIS A 119 -23.08 -9.46 0.90
N LYS A 120 -22.31 -10.41 0.36
CA LYS A 120 -22.83 -11.72 -0.04
C LYS A 120 -23.43 -12.47 1.15
N ASP A 121 -22.71 -12.53 2.27
CA ASP A 121 -23.22 -13.16 3.50
C ASP A 121 -24.51 -12.49 4.00
N LEU A 122 -24.61 -11.16 3.93
CA LEU A 122 -25.81 -10.42 4.28
C LEU A 122 -27.01 -10.82 3.40
N LEU A 123 -26.83 -10.91 2.08
CA LEU A 123 -27.91 -11.24 1.14
C LEU A 123 -28.35 -12.70 1.24
N GLU A 124 -27.39 -13.62 1.37
CA GLU A 124 -27.66 -15.06 1.33
C GLU A 124 -28.09 -15.62 2.70
N LYS A 125 -27.59 -15.03 3.80
CA LYS A 125 -27.70 -15.62 5.14
C LYS A 125 -28.23 -14.66 6.21
N GLY A 126 -28.45 -13.40 5.87
CA GLY A 126 -28.99 -12.38 6.78
C GLY A 126 -27.94 -11.66 7.64
N PRO A 127 -28.35 -10.58 8.34
CA PRO A 127 -27.44 -9.66 9.03
C PRO A 127 -26.63 -10.29 10.16
N ASP A 128 -27.17 -11.29 10.85
CA ASP A 128 -26.49 -11.97 11.97
C ASP A 128 -25.25 -12.78 11.53
N ARG A 129 -25.06 -12.98 10.22
CA ARG A 129 -23.88 -13.66 9.66
C ARG A 129 -22.76 -12.72 9.23
N VAL A 130 -22.98 -11.41 9.23
CA VAL A 130 -21.92 -10.44 8.95
C VAL A 130 -20.88 -10.48 10.07
N SER A 131 -19.61 -10.59 9.70
CA SER A 131 -18.51 -10.67 10.66
C SER A 131 -18.48 -9.44 11.58
N PRO A 132 -18.26 -9.59 12.90
CA PRO A 132 -18.03 -8.45 13.79
C PRO A 132 -16.74 -7.69 13.46
N PHE A 133 -15.86 -8.28 12.64
CA PHE A 133 -14.64 -7.64 12.14
C PHE A 133 -14.83 -6.94 10.79
N PHE A 134 -16.05 -6.94 10.22
CA PHE A 134 -16.33 -6.33 8.92
C PHE A 134 -15.83 -4.87 8.83
N ILE A 135 -16.22 -4.02 9.76
CA ILE A 135 -15.84 -2.60 9.74
C ILE A 135 -14.31 -2.42 9.90
N PRO A 136 -13.64 -3.06 10.89
CA PRO A 136 -12.17 -3.03 10.98
C PRO A 136 -11.42 -3.60 9.77
N MET A 137 -12.01 -4.52 9.02
CA MET A 137 -11.39 -5.07 7.81
C MET A 137 -11.59 -4.16 6.59
N LEU A 138 -12.67 -3.37 6.59
CA LEU A 138 -13.08 -2.53 5.47
C LEU A 138 -12.36 -1.18 5.41
N ILE A 139 -12.40 -0.42 6.51
CA ILE A 139 -12.11 1.02 6.49
C ILE A 139 -10.61 1.29 6.31
N VAL A 140 -10.27 2.26 5.44
CA VAL A 140 -8.89 2.51 4.99
C VAL A 140 -7.90 2.81 6.12
N ASN A 141 -8.34 3.54 7.15
CA ASN A 141 -7.45 3.93 8.25
C ASN A 141 -6.99 2.74 9.13
N MET A 142 -7.52 1.55 8.92
CA MET A 142 -7.09 0.35 9.66
C MET A 142 -5.69 -0.10 9.29
N ALA A 143 -5.18 0.23 8.10
CA ALA A 143 -3.77 0.03 7.79
C ALA A 143 -2.89 0.79 8.80
N SER A 144 -3.11 2.10 8.95
CA SER A 144 -2.37 2.92 9.92
C SER A 144 -2.62 2.48 11.36
N GLY A 145 -3.87 2.13 11.71
CA GLY A 145 -4.25 1.66 13.04
C GLY A 145 -3.52 0.39 13.46
N LEU A 146 -3.51 -0.64 12.61
CA LEU A 146 -2.86 -1.92 12.90
C LEU A 146 -1.34 -1.79 12.99
N ILE A 147 -0.73 -1.02 12.08
CA ILE A 147 0.71 -0.75 12.10
C ILE A 147 1.08 0.03 13.38
N SER A 148 0.29 1.04 13.75
CA SER A 148 0.48 1.81 14.98
C SER A 148 0.43 0.94 16.23
N MET A 149 -0.57 0.05 16.34
CA MET A 149 -0.66 -0.90 17.45
C MET A 149 0.54 -1.86 17.50
N ARG A 150 1.00 -2.35 16.34
CA ARG A 150 2.10 -3.32 16.23
C ARG A 150 3.45 -2.75 16.67
N TYR A 151 3.73 -1.49 16.35
CA TYR A 151 5.00 -0.83 16.69
C TYR A 151 4.92 0.11 17.90
N GLY A 152 3.76 0.20 18.55
CA GLY A 152 3.55 1.10 19.67
C GLY A 152 3.69 2.59 19.31
N ALA A 153 3.51 2.94 18.04
CA ALA A 153 3.54 4.31 17.53
C ALA A 153 2.31 5.08 18.04
N LYS A 154 2.54 6.10 18.88
CA LYS A 154 1.50 6.93 19.54
C LYS A 154 1.51 8.39 19.08
N GLY A 155 2.34 8.72 18.10
CA GLY A 155 2.33 10.01 17.43
C GLY A 155 1.17 10.13 16.43
N PRO A 156 1.26 11.06 15.46
CA PRO A 156 0.23 11.26 14.45
C PRO A 156 -0.14 9.96 13.73
N ASN A 157 -1.42 9.59 13.79
CA ASN A 157 -1.98 8.41 13.14
C ASN A 157 -3.17 8.85 12.27
N SER A 158 -3.03 8.72 10.96
CA SER A 158 -4.06 9.12 10.00
C SER A 158 -4.00 8.23 8.74
N ALA A 159 -4.98 8.39 7.86
CA ALA A 159 -4.95 7.83 6.52
C ALA A 159 -5.55 8.82 5.54
N VAL A 160 -4.99 8.85 4.34
CA VAL A 160 -5.47 9.66 3.21
C VAL A 160 -6.03 8.73 2.14
N VAL A 161 -7.05 9.20 1.43
CA VAL A 161 -7.69 8.50 0.32
C VAL A 161 -7.84 9.48 -0.83
N THR A 162 -6.97 9.36 -1.83
CA THR A 162 -6.93 10.23 -3.02
C THR A 162 -6.70 9.43 -4.29
N ALA A 163 -7.37 8.28 -4.40
CA ALA A 163 -7.28 7.36 -5.52
C ALA A 163 -5.81 7.02 -5.86
N CYS A 164 -5.38 7.23 -7.11
CA CYS A 164 -4.02 6.94 -7.57
C CYS A 164 -2.93 7.72 -6.83
N ALA A 165 -3.25 8.89 -6.25
CA ALA A 165 -2.29 9.73 -5.54
C ALA A 165 -2.12 9.34 -4.05
N THR A 166 -2.88 8.38 -3.55
CA THR A 166 -2.98 8.05 -2.12
C THR A 166 -1.62 7.80 -1.46
N GLY A 167 -0.78 6.94 -2.04
CA GLY A 167 0.55 6.66 -1.49
C GLY A 167 1.47 7.89 -1.49
N ASN A 168 1.41 8.71 -2.55
CA ASN A 168 2.20 9.94 -2.66
C ASN A 168 1.76 10.99 -1.64
N HIS A 169 0.45 11.18 -1.48
CA HIS A 169 -0.09 12.11 -0.47
C HIS A 169 0.23 11.63 0.94
N ALA A 170 0.19 10.32 1.17
CA ALA A 170 0.53 9.75 2.47
C ALA A 170 1.99 10.07 2.86
N ILE A 171 2.93 9.86 1.94
CA ILE A 171 4.35 10.21 2.12
C ILE A 171 4.53 11.72 2.27
N GLY A 172 3.87 12.52 1.43
CA GLY A 172 3.95 13.98 1.46
C GLY A 172 3.41 14.60 2.76
N ASP A 173 2.27 14.13 3.23
CA ASP A 173 1.65 14.58 4.48
C ASP A 173 2.49 14.17 5.70
N ALA A 174 3.05 12.95 5.69
CA ALA A 174 4.00 12.48 6.71
C ALA A 174 5.30 13.30 6.72
N PHE A 175 5.83 13.62 5.53
CA PHE A 175 6.93 14.57 5.38
C PHE A 175 6.62 15.91 6.03
N LYS A 176 5.41 16.46 5.79
CA LYS A 176 4.98 17.73 6.40
C LYS A 176 4.80 17.65 7.91
N ILE A 177 4.41 16.50 8.44
CA ILE A 177 4.31 16.25 9.89
C ILE A 177 5.70 16.38 10.54
N ILE A 178 6.72 15.71 9.98
CA ILE A 178 8.09 15.78 10.51
C ILE A 178 8.68 17.18 10.29
N GLN A 179 8.51 17.75 9.10
CA GLN A 179 9.06 19.06 8.73
C GLN A 179 8.62 20.19 9.66
N ARG A 180 7.37 20.16 10.14
CA ARG A 180 6.82 21.14 11.09
C ARG A 180 7.04 20.77 12.56
N GLY A 181 7.69 19.63 12.83
CA GLY A 181 8.13 19.23 14.15
C GLY A 181 7.10 18.46 14.98
N ASP A 182 6.06 17.87 14.38
CA ASP A 182 5.03 17.10 15.10
C ASP A 182 5.42 15.63 15.34
N ALA A 183 6.40 15.11 14.58
CA ALA A 183 6.96 13.78 14.73
C ALA A 183 8.45 13.77 14.41
N ASP A 184 9.16 12.73 14.85
CA ASP A 184 10.55 12.45 14.49
C ASP A 184 10.65 11.29 13.50
N VAL A 185 9.69 10.35 13.56
CA VAL A 185 9.63 9.15 12.70
C VAL A 185 8.19 8.96 12.22
N MET A 186 8.01 8.65 10.93
CA MET A 186 6.73 8.29 10.34
C MET A 186 6.86 7.05 9.46
N ILE A 187 6.01 6.05 9.67
CA ILE A 187 5.76 5.00 8.68
C ILE A 187 4.74 5.56 7.69
N ALA A 188 5.09 5.68 6.41
CA ALA A 188 4.21 6.29 5.42
C ALA A 188 4.20 5.57 4.07
N GLY A 189 3.07 5.60 3.37
CA GLY A 189 2.94 4.97 2.05
C GLY A 189 1.52 4.54 1.74
N GLY A 190 1.38 3.50 0.92
CA GLY A 190 0.07 2.94 0.61
C GLY A 190 0.10 1.45 0.26
N ALA A 191 -1.05 0.82 0.39
CA ALA A 191 -1.28 -0.56 -0.01
C ALA A 191 -2.67 -0.72 -0.61
N GLU A 192 -2.81 -1.65 -1.55
CA GLU A 192 -4.04 -1.84 -2.31
C GLU A 192 -4.20 -3.29 -2.76
N ALA A 193 -5.43 -3.82 -2.68
CA ALA A 193 -5.78 -5.18 -3.10
C ALA A 193 -7.10 -5.20 -3.87
N ILE A 194 -7.08 -4.61 -5.06
CA ILE A 194 -8.27 -4.28 -5.85
C ILE A 194 -8.53 -5.23 -7.02
N ILE A 195 -7.82 -6.35 -7.09
CA ILE A 195 -8.04 -7.38 -8.10
C ILE A 195 -9.24 -8.24 -7.69
N THR A 196 -10.42 -7.66 -7.88
CA THR A 196 -11.72 -8.29 -7.69
C THR A 196 -12.58 -8.12 -8.94
N GLU A 197 -13.53 -9.02 -9.15
CA GLU A 197 -14.44 -8.98 -10.29
C GLU A 197 -15.20 -7.64 -10.37
N LEU A 198 -15.75 -7.14 -9.26
CA LEU A 198 -16.49 -5.87 -9.23
C LEU A 198 -15.60 -4.69 -9.63
N THR A 199 -14.39 -4.61 -9.06
CA THR A 199 -13.47 -3.50 -9.37
C THR A 199 -13.06 -3.53 -10.84
N PHE A 200 -12.78 -4.71 -11.40
CA PHE A 200 -12.46 -4.85 -12.81
C PHE A 200 -13.66 -4.51 -13.70
N ALA A 201 -14.87 -4.95 -13.35
CA ALA A 201 -16.08 -4.60 -14.08
C ALA A 201 -16.28 -3.07 -14.12
N GLY A 202 -16.12 -2.39 -12.98
CA GLY A 202 -16.22 -0.93 -12.88
C GLY A 202 -15.21 -0.21 -13.78
N PHE A 203 -13.93 -0.56 -13.69
CA PHE A 203 -12.90 0.06 -14.52
C PHE A 203 -13.02 -0.28 -16.02
N CYS A 204 -13.52 -1.48 -16.37
CA CYS A 204 -13.84 -1.85 -17.74
C CYS A 204 -14.97 -1.00 -18.31
N GLN A 205 -16.04 -0.76 -17.52
CA GLN A 205 -17.16 0.10 -17.95
C GLN A 205 -16.72 1.54 -18.20
N MET A 206 -15.76 2.04 -17.42
CA MET A 206 -15.12 3.34 -17.66
C MET A 206 -14.19 3.36 -18.87
N LYS A 207 -13.93 2.21 -19.50
CA LYS A 207 -12.93 2.03 -20.57
C LYS A 207 -11.53 2.51 -20.16
N ALA A 208 -11.18 2.34 -18.88
CA ALA A 208 -9.93 2.84 -18.33
C ALA A 208 -8.78 1.82 -18.45
N MET A 209 -9.09 0.52 -18.59
CA MET A 209 -8.11 -0.56 -18.62
C MET A 209 -7.77 -1.04 -20.03
N SER A 210 -6.51 -1.44 -20.23
CA SER A 210 -6.04 -2.07 -21.46
C SER A 210 -6.73 -3.42 -21.68
N THR A 211 -7.13 -3.69 -22.92
CA THR A 211 -7.79 -4.94 -23.31
C THR A 211 -6.87 -5.89 -24.08
N ARG A 212 -5.56 -5.63 -24.07
CA ARG A 212 -4.52 -6.42 -24.75
C ARG A 212 -4.22 -7.75 -24.03
N ASN A 213 -5.21 -8.63 -24.01
CA ASN A 213 -5.14 -9.91 -23.30
C ASN A 213 -4.12 -10.88 -23.89
N ASP A 214 -3.84 -10.80 -25.19
CA ASP A 214 -2.95 -11.73 -25.91
C ASP A 214 -1.46 -11.44 -25.66
N GLU A 215 -1.11 -10.24 -25.18
CA GLU A 215 0.26 -9.84 -24.88
C GLU A 215 0.36 -9.18 -23.48
N PRO A 216 0.06 -9.89 -22.37
CA PRO A 216 -0.08 -9.29 -21.04
C PRO A 216 1.16 -8.48 -20.64
N THR A 217 2.36 -9.02 -20.88
CA THR A 217 3.63 -8.40 -20.50
C THR A 217 3.93 -7.09 -21.25
N ARG A 218 3.25 -6.85 -22.38
CA ARG A 218 3.37 -5.66 -23.22
C ARG A 218 2.16 -4.74 -23.12
N ALA A 219 1.14 -5.06 -22.32
CA ALA A 219 -0.09 -4.29 -22.23
C ALA A 219 0.14 -2.88 -21.63
N SER A 220 0.83 -2.81 -20.48
CA SER A 220 1.23 -1.54 -19.90
C SER A 220 2.40 -0.96 -20.68
N ARG A 221 2.12 0.04 -21.51
CA ARG A 221 3.10 0.71 -22.39
C ARG A 221 3.00 2.24 -22.30
N PRO A 222 3.40 2.83 -21.17
CA PRO A 222 3.35 4.28 -20.98
C PRO A 222 4.02 5.03 -22.13
N PHE A 223 3.38 6.11 -22.60
CA PHE A 223 3.83 6.99 -23.70
C PHE A 223 3.88 6.36 -25.11
N ASP A 224 3.71 5.04 -25.25
CA ASP A 224 3.61 4.39 -26.55
C ASP A 224 2.35 4.82 -27.31
N ALA A 225 2.44 4.90 -28.65
CA ALA A 225 1.33 5.30 -29.50
C ALA A 225 0.16 4.29 -29.49
N GLY A 226 0.45 3.02 -29.22
CA GLY A 226 -0.52 1.93 -29.15
C GLY A 226 -1.03 1.62 -27.74
N ARG A 227 -0.81 2.50 -26.75
CA ARG A 227 -1.37 2.36 -25.40
C ARG A 227 -2.90 2.49 -25.43
N ASP A 228 -3.60 1.62 -24.71
CA ASP A 228 -5.07 1.53 -24.74
C ASP A 228 -5.73 1.54 -23.35
N GLY A 229 -4.96 1.83 -22.29
CA GLY A 229 -5.45 1.92 -20.91
C GLY A 229 -4.37 1.54 -19.90
N PHE A 230 -4.65 1.67 -18.60
CA PHE A 230 -3.76 1.15 -17.57
C PHE A 230 -3.95 -0.37 -17.38
N VAL A 231 -3.02 -1.02 -16.71
CA VAL A 231 -3.18 -2.41 -16.26
C VAL A 231 -3.28 -2.44 -14.75
N CYS A 232 -4.42 -2.91 -14.24
CA CYS A 232 -4.67 -2.96 -12.81
C CYS A 232 -3.70 -3.93 -12.12
N SER A 233 -3.19 -3.51 -10.97
CA SER A 233 -2.23 -4.26 -10.16
C SER A 233 -2.52 -4.06 -8.68
N GLU A 234 -1.95 -4.89 -7.84
CA GLU A 234 -2.07 -4.80 -6.38
C GLU A 234 -0.69 -4.85 -5.71
N GLY A 235 -0.65 -4.57 -4.41
CA GLY A 235 0.57 -4.59 -3.62
C GLY A 235 0.63 -3.45 -2.62
N GLY A 236 1.83 -3.04 -2.25
CA GLY A 236 2.07 -1.92 -1.37
C GLY A 236 3.52 -1.44 -1.41
N GLY A 237 3.70 -0.20 -0.96
CA GLY A 237 4.99 0.45 -0.82
C GLY A 237 4.95 1.40 0.36
N LEU A 238 5.75 1.12 1.38
CA LEU A 238 5.89 1.93 2.59
C LEU A 238 7.35 2.33 2.78
N VAL A 239 7.56 3.50 3.37
CA VAL A 239 8.87 4.04 3.72
C VAL A 239 8.90 4.47 5.18
N ILE A 240 10.09 4.45 5.77
CA ILE A 240 10.36 5.13 7.04
C ILE A 240 10.91 6.51 6.72
N LEU A 241 10.16 7.53 7.11
CA LEU A 241 10.61 8.92 7.10
C LEU A 241 11.11 9.30 8.49
N GLU A 242 12.27 9.93 8.55
CA GLU A 242 12.85 10.42 9.80
C GLU A 242 13.29 11.87 9.67
N SER A 243 13.21 12.62 10.76
CA SER A 243 13.98 13.86 10.85
C SER A 243 15.47 13.56 10.74
N LEU A 244 16.21 14.42 10.04
CA LEU A 244 17.64 14.22 9.84
C LEU A 244 18.40 14.11 11.17
N GLU A 245 18.05 14.93 12.17
CA GLU A 245 18.73 14.91 13.47
C GLU A 245 18.53 13.57 14.19
N HIS A 246 17.32 13.02 14.13
CA HIS A 246 17.00 11.71 14.71
C HIS A 246 17.77 10.60 13.99
N ALA A 247 17.75 10.59 12.65
CA ALA A 247 18.44 9.62 11.83
C ALA A 247 19.96 9.61 12.11
N LEU A 248 20.59 10.79 12.21
CA LEU A 248 22.01 10.91 12.52
C LEU A 248 22.35 10.44 13.95
N THR A 249 21.49 10.72 14.93
CA THR A 249 21.71 10.32 16.34
C THR A 249 21.81 8.81 16.50
N ARG A 250 21.10 8.05 15.66
CA ARG A 250 21.11 6.57 15.68
C ARG A 250 21.99 5.94 14.59
N ASP A 251 22.81 6.73 13.90
CA ASP A 251 23.64 6.30 12.76
C ASP A 251 22.86 5.53 11.68
N ALA A 252 21.68 6.07 11.32
CA ALA A 252 20.80 5.44 10.34
C ALA A 252 21.42 5.47 8.94
N ARG A 253 21.21 4.39 8.17
CA ARG A 253 21.35 4.44 6.72
C ARG A 253 20.35 5.44 6.15
N ILE A 254 20.81 6.33 5.28
CA ILE A 254 19.95 7.32 4.60
C ILE A 254 19.96 6.99 3.10
N TYR A 255 18.78 6.73 2.55
CA TYR A 255 18.60 6.49 1.11
C TYR A 255 18.59 7.80 0.32
N ALA A 256 17.81 8.77 0.80
CA ALA A 256 17.63 10.06 0.16
C ALA A 256 17.00 11.06 1.14
N GLU A 257 17.02 12.35 0.77
CA GLU A 257 16.29 13.41 1.45
C GLU A 257 14.99 13.72 0.69
N VAL A 258 13.88 13.87 1.42
CA VAL A 258 12.62 14.35 0.88
C VAL A 258 12.61 15.87 0.97
N VAL A 259 12.75 16.54 -0.17
CA VAL A 259 12.91 18.00 -0.24
C VAL A 259 11.66 18.75 -0.70
N GLY A 260 10.64 18.04 -1.19
CA GLY A 260 9.48 18.66 -1.81
C GLY A 260 8.24 17.80 -1.79
N TYR A 261 7.09 18.47 -1.68
CA TYR A 261 5.75 17.90 -1.81
C TYR A 261 4.81 19.00 -2.30
N GLY A 262 4.04 18.71 -3.34
CA GLY A 262 3.06 19.62 -3.93
C GLY A 262 1.78 18.86 -4.28
N MET A 263 0.66 19.55 -4.16
CA MET A 263 -0.68 19.07 -4.53
C MET A 263 -1.43 20.21 -5.21
N THR A 264 -2.15 19.88 -6.27
CA THR A 264 -3.05 20.77 -7.00
C THR A 264 -4.31 20.01 -7.38
N SER A 265 -5.32 20.74 -7.84
CA SER A 265 -6.56 20.19 -8.39
C SER A 265 -6.76 20.79 -9.78
N ASP A 266 -7.23 19.99 -10.73
CA ASP A 266 -7.52 20.43 -12.10
C ASP A 266 -8.81 21.28 -12.19
N ALA A 267 -9.71 21.13 -11.21
CA ALA A 267 -11.02 21.80 -11.15
C ALA A 267 -10.93 23.32 -10.86
#